data_AF-A0A7S0GUV1-F1
#
_entry.id   AF-A0A7S0GUV1-F1
#
_cell.length_a   1.000
_cell.length_b   1.000
_cell.length_c   1.000
_cell.angle_alpha   90.00
_cell.angle_beta   90.00
_cell.angle_gamma   90.00
#
_symmetry.space_group_name_H-M   'P 1'
#
loop_
_entity.id
_entity.type
_entity.pdbx_description
1 polymer ?
#
loop_
_entity_poly.entity_id
_entity_poly.type
_entity_poly.pdbx_seq_one_letter_code
_entity_poly.pdbx_strand_id
1 'polypeptide(L)'
;MEHLSCFVPGMLALGSSVFDPILNRNHHRDIPLQAPEKELKLESRNHVELADKLLNGCMESYEMMPTGLGPEKFKFFINHPASSRIKVLESRYILRPETVESIFVMYRV
;
A
#
# COMPACT_ATOMS: atom_id res chain seq x y z
N MET A 1 7.65 -11.45 0.55
CA MET A 1 7.46 -10.06 0.11
C MET A 1 8.82 -9.39 0.10
N GLU A 2 9.07 -8.56 -0.90
CA GLU A 2 10.25 -7.71 -0.96
C GLU A 2 9.83 -6.29 -0.55
N HIS A 3 10.74 -5.54 0.05
CA HIS A 3 10.51 -4.15 0.45
C HIS A 3 10.07 -3.30 -0.75
N LEU A 4 10.66 -3.56 -1.93
CA LEU A 4 10.25 -2.96 -3.19
C LEU A 4 8.74 -3.08 -3.44
N SER A 5 8.08 -4.17 -3.06
CA SER A 5 6.64 -4.34 -3.27
C SER A 5 5.79 -3.33 -2.48
N CYS A 6 6.36 -2.59 -1.53
CA CYS A 6 5.67 -1.59 -0.73
C CYS A 6 5.33 -0.30 -1.50
N PHE A 7 5.62 -0.17 -2.80
CA PHE A 7 5.11 0.94 -3.64
C PHE A 7 3.65 0.70 -4.06
N VAL A 8 3.21 -0.56 -4.06
CA VAL A 8 1.90 -1.00 -4.55
C VAL A 8 0.72 -0.34 -3.82
N PRO A 9 0.72 -0.15 -2.48
CA PRO A 9 -0.34 0.56 -1.80
C PRO A 9 -0.57 1.98 -2.34
N GLY A 10 0.50 2.77 -2.48
CA GLY A 10 0.42 4.11 -3.06
C GLY A 10 -0.06 4.07 -4.50
N MET A 11 0.42 3.12 -5.31
CA MET A 11 -0.06 2.93 -6.67
C MET A 11 -1.57 2.66 -6.74
N LEU A 12 -2.10 1.75 -5.91
CA LEU A 12 -3.52 1.40 -5.87
C LEU A 12 -4.37 2.59 -5.41
N ALA A 13 -3.96 3.28 -4.34
CA ALA A 13 -4.64 4.45 -3.83
C ALA A 13 -4.68 5.60 -4.86
N LEU A 14 -3.54 5.88 -5.49
CA LEU A 14 -3.43 6.92 -6.51
C LEU A 14 -4.29 6.58 -7.73
N GLY A 15 -4.22 5.34 -8.21
CA GLY A 15 -5.06 4.85 -9.31
C GLY A 15 -6.53 5.06 -9.03
N SER A 16 -7.01 4.62 -7.87
CA SER A 16 -8.40 4.82 -7.43
C SER A 16 -8.79 6.28 -7.29
N SER A 17 -7.89 7.13 -6.81
CA SER A 17 -8.16 8.57 -6.66
C SER A 17 -8.39 9.28 -7.99
N VAL A 18 -7.79 8.77 -9.08
CA VAL A 18 -7.97 9.30 -10.43
C VAL A 18 -9.36 8.97 -10.97
N PHE A 19 -9.92 7.82 -10.59
CA PHE A 19 -11.21 7.33 -11.07
C PHE A 19 -12.40 7.66 -10.16
N ASP A 20 -12.17 8.00 -8.89
CA ASP A 20 -13.25 8.43 -7.99
C ASP A 20 -13.46 9.96 -8.06
N PRO A 21 -14.57 10.43 -8.65
CA PRO A 21 -14.88 11.86 -8.72
C PRO A 21 -15.08 12.52 -7.34
N ILE A 22 -15.24 11.76 -6.25
CA ILE A 22 -15.38 12.28 -4.89
C ILE A 22 -14.01 12.54 -4.22
N LEU A 23 -13.01 11.68 -4.48
CA LEU A 23 -11.63 11.90 -4.03
C LEU A 23 -10.93 12.98 -4.87
N ASN A 24 -11.34 13.15 -6.11
CA ASN A 24 -10.80 14.13 -7.04
C ASN A 24 -11.60 15.45 -7.02
N ARG A 25 -11.53 16.20 -5.91
CA ARG A 25 -12.27 17.49 -5.77
C ARG A 25 -11.92 18.55 -6.83
N ASN A 26 -10.78 18.46 -7.52
CA ASN A 26 -10.21 19.58 -8.30
C ASN A 26 -9.59 19.22 -9.66
N HIS A 27 -9.75 18.00 -10.20
CA HIS A 27 -9.20 17.66 -11.52
C HIS A 27 -10.25 17.01 -12.42
N HIS A 28 -10.94 17.87 -13.18
CA HIS A 28 -11.76 17.53 -14.35
C HIS A 28 -10.82 17.03 -15.46
N ARG A 29 -10.40 15.77 -15.39
CA ARG A 29 -9.79 15.08 -16.53
C ARG A 29 -10.86 14.19 -17.12
N ASP A 30 -11.31 14.54 -18.31
CA ASP A 30 -12.26 13.75 -19.10
C ASP A 30 -11.58 12.44 -19.52
N ILE A 31 -11.50 11.48 -18.61
CA ILE A 31 -11.10 10.11 -18.92
C ILE A 31 -12.33 9.44 -19.52
N PRO A 32 -12.25 8.89 -20.74
CA PRO A 32 -13.39 8.18 -21.33
C PRO A 32 -13.69 6.93 -20.50
N LEU A 33 -14.70 7.02 -19.63
CA LEU A 33 -15.22 5.90 -18.84
C LEU A 33 -15.79 4.84 -19.80
N GLN A 34 -15.15 3.68 -19.86
CA GLN A 34 -15.67 2.51 -20.57
C GLN A 34 -16.58 1.62 -19.69
N ALA A 35 -16.67 1.91 -18.39
CA ALA A 35 -17.41 1.11 -17.40
C ALA A 35 -18.60 1.87 -16.79
N PRO A 36 -19.64 1.16 -16.29
CA PRO A 36 -20.73 1.78 -15.54
C PRO A 36 -20.19 2.49 -14.27
N GLU A 37 -20.60 3.75 -14.03
CA GLU A 37 -20.10 4.60 -12.93
C GLU A 37 -20.15 3.91 -11.55
N LYS A 38 -21.19 3.11 -11.30
CA LYS A 38 -21.39 2.38 -10.04
C LYS A 38 -20.36 1.27 -9.81
N GLU A 39 -19.94 0.60 -10.88
CA GLU A 39 -18.95 -0.48 -10.83
C GLU A 39 -17.54 0.10 -10.65
N LEU A 40 -17.22 1.18 -11.38
CA LEU A 40 -15.96 1.90 -11.21
C LEU A 40 -15.76 2.43 -9.78
N LYS A 41 -16.83 2.92 -9.16
CA LYS A 41 -16.81 3.40 -7.77
C LYS A 41 -16.60 2.28 -6.74
N LEU A 42 -17.18 1.10 -6.99
CA LEU A 42 -16.98 -0.07 -6.12
C LEU A 42 -15.53 -0.58 -6.22
N GLU A 43 -15.02 -0.73 -7.44
CA GLU A 43 -13.64 -1.15 -7.68
C GLU A 43 -12.62 -0.16 -7.09
N SER A 44 -12.86 1.14 -7.25
CA SER A 44 -12.00 2.19 -6.66
C SER A 44 -11.92 2.05 -5.13
N ARG A 45 -13.06 1.79 -4.46
CA ARG A 45 -13.10 1.56 -3.00
C ARG A 45 -12.37 0.30 -2.59
N ASN A 46 -12.58 -0.80 -3.32
CA ASN A 46 -11.90 -2.08 -3.04
C ASN A 46 -10.38 -1.93 -3.12
N HIS A 47 -9.89 -1.19 -4.11
CA HIS A 47 -8.47 -0.90 -4.26
C HIS A 47 -7.91 0.00 -3.14
N VAL A 48 -8.65 1.01 -2.67
CA VAL A 48 -8.21 1.84 -1.53
C VAL A 48 -8.19 1.01 -0.24
N GLU A 49 -9.19 0.15 -0.02
CA GLU A 49 -9.20 -0.74 1.14
C GLU A 49 -8.06 -1.76 1.08
N LEU A 50 -7.78 -2.31 -0.10
CA LEU A 50 -6.64 -3.20 -0.31
C LEU A 50 -5.31 -2.45 -0.09
N ALA A 51 -5.21 -1.21 -0.57
CA ALA A 51 -4.04 -0.36 -0.37
C ALA A 51 -3.77 -0.14 1.13
N ASP A 52 -4.79 0.22 1.92
CA ASP A 52 -4.67 0.38 3.37
C ASP A 52 -4.14 -0.89 4.05
N LYS A 53 -4.73 -2.05 3.73
CA LYS A 53 -4.29 -3.34 4.28
C LYS A 53 -2.85 -3.68 3.91
N LEU A 54 -2.47 -3.46 2.65
CA LEU A 54 -1.09 -3.71 2.19
C LEU A 54 -0.10 -2.75 2.84
N LEU A 55 -0.46 -1.47 2.99
CA LEU A 55 0.39 -0.48 3.64
C LEU A 55 0.60 -0.83 5.12
N ASN A 56 -0.46 -1.23 5.83
CA ASN A 56 -0.36 -1.69 7.20
C ASN A 56 0.60 -2.88 7.34
N GLY A 57 0.56 -3.85 6.42
CA GLY A 57 1.54 -4.94 6.38
C GLY A 57 2.98 -4.45 6.15
N CYS A 58 3.18 -3.48 5.26
CA CYS A 58 4.49 -2.86 5.05
C CYS A 58 4.99 -2.12 6.29
N MET A 59 4.14 -1.36 7.00
CA MET A 59 4.51 -0.67 8.23
C MET A 59 4.82 -1.65 9.36
N GLU A 60 4.10 -2.76 9.46
CA GLU A 60 4.38 -3.80 10.44
C GLU A 60 5.80 -4.39 10.27
N SER A 61 6.29 -4.46 9.02
CA SER A 61 7.67 -4.89 8.74
C SER A 61 8.73 -3.95 9.32
N TYR A 62 8.41 -2.67 9.51
CA TYR A 62 9.28 -1.69 10.18
C TYR A 62 9.13 -1.81 11.71
N GLU A 63 7.90 -1.86 12.22
CA GLU A 63 7.61 -1.91 13.65
C GLU A 63 8.18 -3.14 14.34
N MET A 64 8.22 -4.28 13.63
CA MET A 64 8.76 -5.53 14.16
C MET A 64 10.30 -5.56 14.22
N MET A 65 11.00 -4.62 13.57
CA MET A 65 12.45 -4.58 13.57
C MET A 65 12.98 -3.79 14.77
N PRO A 66 14.03 -4.25 15.46
CA PRO A 66 14.59 -3.55 16.63
C PRO A 66 15.04 -2.11 16.35
N THR A 67 15.41 -1.82 15.10
CA THR A 67 15.86 -0.49 14.66
C THR A 67 14.73 0.41 14.19
N GLY A 68 13.52 -0.13 14.01
CA GLY A 68 12.42 0.55 13.31
C GLY A 68 12.63 0.71 11.81
N LEU A 69 13.63 0.07 11.21
CA LEU A 69 13.87 0.06 9.76
C LEU A 69 13.47 -1.28 9.16
N GLY A 70 12.65 -1.26 8.11
CA GLY A 70 12.17 -2.47 7.45
C GLY A 70 13.27 -3.28 6.74
N PRO A 71 13.15 -4.62 6.66
CA PRO A 71 14.09 -5.49 5.97
C PRO A 71 13.84 -5.55 4.45
N GLU A 72 14.89 -5.80 3.65
CA GLU A 72 14.79 -5.97 2.18
C GLU A 72 13.82 -7.08 1.76
N LYS A 73 13.82 -8.22 2.45
CA LYS A 73 12.93 -9.36 2.16
C LYS A 73 12.39 -9.98 3.44
N PHE A 74 11.09 -10.24 3.46
CA PHE A 74 10.41 -10.79 4.61
C PHE A 74 9.20 -11.67 4.23
N LYS A 75 8.75 -12.51 5.17
CA LYS A 75 7.55 -13.34 5.03
C LYS A 75 6.64 -13.15 6.22
N PHE A 76 5.34 -13.01 5.97
CA PHE A 76 4.32 -13.06 7.00
C PHE A 76 4.00 -14.51 7.37
N PHE A 77 3.71 -14.72 8.64
CA PHE A 77 3.21 -15.99 9.14
C PHE A 77 1.70 -15.91 9.35
N ILE A 78 0.96 -16.84 8.74
CA ILE A 78 -0.51 -16.86 8.82
C ILE A 78 -0.98 -17.61 10.09
N ASN A 79 -0.17 -18.50 10.66
CA ASN A 79 -0.54 -19.38 11.79
C ASN A 79 0.65 -19.66 12.73
N HIS A 80 1.28 -18.64 13.31
CA HIS A 80 2.36 -18.85 14.30
C HIS A 80 1.92 -18.49 15.73
N PRO A 81 2.15 -19.36 16.73
CA PRO A 81 1.89 -19.08 18.15
C PRO A 81 2.95 -18.18 18.80
N ALA A 82 3.94 -17.69 18.04
CA ALA A 82 5.02 -16.85 18.53
C ALA A 82 4.75 -15.36 18.21
N SER A 83 5.23 -14.48 19.10
CA SER A 83 5.04 -13.02 19.08
C SER A 83 5.46 -12.30 17.80
N SER A 84 6.34 -12.91 16.99
CA SER A 84 6.85 -12.32 15.76
C SER A 84 6.05 -12.79 14.54
N ARG A 85 5.18 -11.91 14.02
CA ARG A 85 4.33 -12.14 12.83
C ARG A 85 5.12 -12.17 11.51
N ILE A 86 6.40 -11.79 11.54
CA ILE A 86 7.27 -11.63 10.37
C ILE A 86 8.58 -12.42 10.53
N LYS A 87 8.94 -13.18 9.50
CA LYS A 87 10.28 -13.76 9.31
C LYS A 87 11.10 -12.91 8.37
N VAL A 88 12.23 -12.42 8.87
CA VAL A 88 13.25 -11.74 8.04
C VAL A 88 13.97 -12.79 7.19
N LEU A 89 14.03 -12.55 5.89
CA LEU A 89 14.82 -13.34 4.95
C LEU A 89 16.12 -12.63 4.57
N GLU A 90 16.06 -11.31 4.44
CA GLU A 90 17.21 -10.44 4.17
C GLU A 90 17.05 -9.15 4.98
N SER A 91 17.93 -8.92 5.95
CA SER A 91 17.88 -7.78 6.88
C SER A 91 18.54 -6.51 6.36
N ARG A 92 19.13 -6.56 5.16
CA ARG A 92 19.74 -5.40 4.51
C ARG A 92 18.71 -4.28 4.38
N TYR A 93 19.14 -3.04 4.58
CA TYR A 93 18.33 -1.85 4.30
C TYR A 93 19.20 -0.85 3.53
N ILE A 94 18.75 -0.45 2.33
CA ILE A 94 19.49 0.44 1.42
C ILE A 94 18.79 1.79 1.22
N LEU A 95 18.15 2.30 2.28
CA LEU A 95 17.43 3.59 2.27
C LEU A 95 16.33 3.67 1.20
N ARG A 96 15.62 2.56 0.97
CA ARG A 96 14.58 2.53 -0.05
C ARG A 96 13.32 3.31 0.37
N PRO A 97 12.63 3.98 -0.56
CA PRO A 97 11.56 4.92 -0.25
C PRO A 97 10.13 4.33 -0.27
N GLU A 98 9.92 3.10 -0.73
CA GLU A 98 8.63 2.61 -1.23
C GLU A 98 7.54 2.62 -0.14
N THR A 99 7.87 2.30 1.11
CA THR A 99 6.91 2.39 2.23
C THR A 99 6.51 3.84 2.52
N VAL A 100 7.46 4.77 2.60
CA VAL A 100 7.16 6.19 2.89
C VAL A 100 6.52 6.89 1.70
N GLU A 101 6.83 6.45 0.48
CA GLU A 101 6.13 6.85 -0.75
C GLU A 101 4.65 6.50 -0.67
N SER A 102 4.33 5.24 -0.33
CA SER A 102 2.95 4.80 -0.16
C SER A 102 2.23 5.53 0.98
N ILE A 103 2.90 5.80 2.11
CA ILE A 103 2.35 6.62 3.21
C ILE A 103 2.00 8.02 2.69
N PHE A 104 2.91 8.66 1.96
CA PHE A 104 2.68 9.99 1.41
C PHE A 104 1.46 10.03 0.49
N VAL A 105 1.32 9.05 -0.39
CA VAL A 105 0.17 8.98 -1.30
C VAL A 105 -1.12 8.73 -0.52
N MET A 106 -1.16 7.74 0.38
CA MET A 106 -2.33 7.44 1.21
C MET A 106 -2.74 8.59 2.13
N TYR A 107 -1.81 9.47 2.52
CA TYR A 107 -2.13 10.67 3.29
C TYR A 107 -2.80 11.76 2.45
N ARG A 108 -2.57 11.78 1.13
CA ARG A 108 -3.01 12.84 0.22
C ARG A 108 -4.27 12.49 -0.56
N VAL A 109 -4.51 11.20 -0.76
CA VAL A 109 -5.75 10.64 -1.32
C VAL A 109 -6.76 10.50 -0.20
#